data_AF-A0A964MYH6-F1
#
_entry.id   AF-A0A964MYH6-F1
#
_cell.length_a   1.000
_cell.length_b   1.000
_cell.length_c   1.000
_cell.angle_alpha   90.00
_cell.angle_beta   90.00
_cell.angle_gamma   90.00
#
_symmetry.space_group_name_H-M   'P 1'
#
loop_
_entity.id
_entity.type
_entity.pdbx_description
1 polymer ?
#
loop_
_entity_poly.entity_id
_entity_poly.type
_entity_poly.pdbx_seq_one_letter_code
_entity_poly.pdbx_strand_id
1 'polypeptide(L)'
;MEVHVAPELAKKLSDLAATTGRAPDEIVQDALAGYLEEVSSLRETLDTRYDDLKNGLVKPIDGEAFFEQLRQREENLLKRHPR
;
A
#
# COMPACT_ATOMS: atom_id res chain seq x y z
N MET A 1 24.12 -8.07 -6.76
CA MET A 1 23.28 -7.42 -7.79
C MET A 1 23.78 -6.00 -7.92
N GLU A 2 24.04 -5.52 -9.14
CA GLU A 2 24.37 -4.11 -9.38
C GLU A 2 23.13 -3.41 -9.95
N VAL A 3 22.78 -2.26 -9.40
CA VAL A 3 21.62 -1.45 -9.83
C VAL A 3 22.11 -0.07 -10.19
N HIS A 4 21.88 0.33 -11.44
CA HIS A 4 22.19 1.68 -11.89
C HIS A 4 21.02 2.61 -11.60
N VAL A 5 21.31 3.71 -10.90
CA VAL A 5 20.33 4.75 -10.57
C VAL A 5 20.64 6.03 -11.33
N ALA A 6 19.62 6.89 -11.50
CA ALA A 6 19.81 8.21 -12.08
C ALA A 6 20.84 9.03 -11.27
N PRO A 7 21.69 9.85 -11.92
CA PRO A 7 22.72 10.65 -11.24
C PRO A 7 22.19 11.52 -10.11
N GLU A 8 20.99 12.08 -10.27
CA GLU A 8 20.32 12.91 -9.27
C GLU A 8 19.97 12.11 -8.02
N LEU A 9 19.56 10.85 -8.18
CA LEU A 9 19.26 9.96 -7.07
C LEU A 9 20.54 9.48 -6.38
N ALA A 10 21.61 9.20 -7.13
CA ALA A 10 22.91 8.88 -6.57
C ALA A 10 23.46 10.02 -5.69
N LYS A 11 23.32 11.27 -6.15
CA LYS A 11 23.72 12.44 -5.36
C LYS A 11 22.93 12.54 -4.06
N LYS A 12 21.59 12.41 -4.12
CA LYS A 12 20.73 12.43 -2.93
C LYS A 12 21.08 11.32 -1.94
N LEU A 13 21.38 10.12 -2.44
CA LEU A 13 21.80 9.00 -1.61
C LEU A 13 23.15 9.29 -0.92
N SER A 14 24.12 9.86 -1.64
CA SER A 14 25.41 10.26 -1.07
C SER A 14 25.25 11.34 0.00
N ASP A 15 24.42 12.36 -0.24
CA ASP A 15 24.16 13.42 0.73
C ASP A 15 23.48 12.86 2.00
N LEU A 16 22.54 11.92 1.82
CA LEU A 16 21.85 11.24 2.91
C LEU A 16 22.79 10.34 3.72
N ALA A 17 23.69 9.60 3.06
CA ALA A 17 24.72 8.80 3.70
C ALA A 17 25.67 9.68 4.54
N ALA A 18 26.13 10.80 3.98
CA ALA A 18 26.96 11.76 4.70
C ALA A 18 26.26 12.36 5.93
N THR A 19 24.96 12.63 5.83
CA THR A 19 24.17 13.21 6.92
C THR A 19 23.86 12.21 8.04
N THR A 20 23.56 10.97 7.67
CA THR A 20 23.15 9.92 8.61
C THR A 20 24.33 9.13 9.17
N GLY A 21 25.50 9.22 8.54
CA GLY A 21 26.67 8.38 8.87
C GLY A 21 26.50 6.91 8.45
N ARG A 22 25.42 6.58 7.74
CA ARG A 22 25.14 5.22 7.26
C ARG A 22 25.76 4.98 5.90
N ALA A 23 26.08 3.71 5.61
CA ALA A 23 26.57 3.36 4.30
C ALA A 23 25.44 3.47 3.24
N PRO A 24 25.72 3.94 2.01
CA PRO A 24 24.71 4.08 0.96
C PRO A 24 23.95 2.78 0.67
N ASP A 25 24.62 1.64 0.72
CA ASP A 25 24.04 0.32 0.48
C ASP A 25 23.07 -0.10 1.59
N GLU A 26 23.37 0.20 2.86
CA GLU A 26 22.44 -0.04 3.98
C GLU A 26 21.15 0.77 3.82
N ILE A 27 21.25 2.04 3.42
CA ILE A 27 20.08 2.89 3.18
C ILE A 27 19.21 2.33 2.05
N VAL A 28 19.86 1.88 0.96
CA VAL A 28 19.15 1.28 -0.18
C VAL A 28 18.49 -0.04 0.22
N GLN A 29 19.17 -0.88 1.00
CA GLN A 29 18.63 -2.15 1.47
C GLN A 29 17.39 -1.94 2.32
N ASP A 30 17.41 -1.02 3.29
CA ASP A 30 16.25 -0.71 4.13
C ASP A 30 15.07 -0.18 3.30
N ALA A 31 15.33 0.75 2.39
CA ALA A 31 14.29 1.33 1.53
C ALA A 31 13.63 0.27 0.64
N LEU A 32 14.43 -0.64 0.08
CA LEU A 32 13.93 -1.76 -0.74
C LEU A 32 13.20 -2.80 0.11
N ALA A 33 13.69 -3.10 1.32
CA ALA A 33 13.03 -4.03 2.24
C ALA A 33 11.62 -3.53 2.58
N GLY A 34 11.47 -2.25 2.94
CA GLY A 34 10.17 -1.65 3.21
C GLY A 34 9.24 -1.68 2.00
N TYR A 35 9.74 -1.31 0.82
CA TYR A 35 8.94 -1.37 -0.41
C TYR A 35 8.46 -2.80 -0.74
N LEU A 36 9.34 -3.79 -0.61
CA LEU A 36 9.01 -5.18 -0.90
C LEU A 36 8.04 -5.76 0.13
N GLU A 37 8.16 -5.38 1.40
CA GLU A 37 7.20 -5.76 2.45
C GLU A 37 5.81 -5.19 2.16
N GLU A 38 5.70 -3.91 1.82
CA GLU A 38 4.43 -3.27 1.44
C GLU A 38 3.78 -3.96 0.23
N VAL A 39 4.57 -4.24 -0.81
CA VAL A 39 4.09 -4.96 -2.00
C VAL A 39 3.63 -6.37 -1.65
N SER A 40 4.36 -7.07 -0.78
CA SER A 40 4.02 -8.43 -0.37
C SER A 40 2.73 -8.47 0.43
N SER A 41 2.56 -7.55 1.39
CA SER A 41 1.33 -7.42 2.19
C SER A 41 0.11 -7.08 1.35
N LEU A 42 0.26 -6.16 0.38
CA LEU A 42 -0.80 -5.85 -0.57
C LEU A 42 -1.19 -7.07 -1.41
N ARG A 43 -0.20 -7.81 -1.92
CA ARG A 43 -0.45 -9.03 -2.71
C ARG A 43 -1.14 -10.10 -1.90
N GLU A 44 -0.67 -10.37 -0.68
CA GLU A 44 -1.29 -11.34 0.22
C GLU A 44 -2.77 -11.02 0.46
N THR A 45 -3.09 -9.75 0.70
CA THR A 45 -4.47 -9.30 0.88
C THR A 45 -5.33 -9.56 -0.36
N LEU A 46 -4.80 -9.23 -1.55
CA LEU A 46 -5.52 -9.39 -2.81
C LEU A 46 -5.68 -10.86 -3.20
N ASP A 47 -4.61 -11.65 -3.05
CA ASP A 47 -4.60 -13.08 -3.37
C ASP A 47 -5.56 -13.84 -2.46
N THR A 48 -5.55 -13.55 -1.15
CA THR A 48 -6.50 -14.15 -0.20
C THR A 48 -7.94 -13.82 -0.58
N ARG A 49 -8.25 -12.57 -0.94
CA ARG A 49 -9.61 -12.18 -1.37
C ARG A 49 -10.02 -12.83 -2.68
N TYR A 50 -9.09 -12.97 -3.61
CA TYR A 50 -9.33 -13.69 -4.86
C TYR A 50 -9.65 -15.17 -4.59
N ASP A 51 -8.87 -15.82 -3.75
CA ASP A 51 -9.09 -17.22 -3.38
C ASP A 51 -10.40 -17.41 -2.61
N ASP A 52 -10.74 -16.51 -1.70
CA ASP A 52 -12.04 -16.49 -1.01
C ASP A 52 -13.20 -16.46 -2.02
N LEU A 53 -13.12 -15.58 -3.02
CA LEU A 53 -14.13 -15.45 -4.09
C LEU A 53 -14.19 -16.71 -4.95
N LYS A 54 -13.03 -17.20 -5.38
CA LYS A 54 -12.90 -18.38 -6.25
C LYS A 54 -13.44 -19.65 -5.58
N ASN A 55 -13.18 -19.81 -4.28
CA ASN A 55 -13.62 -20.95 -3.49
C ASN A 55 -15.05 -20.81 -2.95
N GLY A 56 -15.72 -19.67 -3.20
CA GLY A 56 -17.08 -19.41 -2.74
C GLY A 56 -17.20 -19.19 -1.23
N LEU A 57 -16.08 -18.87 -0.56
CA LEU A 57 -16.04 -18.57 0.87
C LEU A 57 -16.65 -17.19 1.19
N VAL A 58 -16.71 -16.30 0.20
CA VAL A 58 -17.37 -15.00 0.31
C VAL A 58 -18.44 -14.83 -0.77
N LYS A 59 -19.54 -14.16 -0.41
CA LYS A 59 -20.63 -13.86 -1.33
C LYS A 59 -20.35 -12.54 -2.07
N PRO A 60 -20.28 -12.53 -3.41
CA PRO A 60 -20.20 -11.29 -4.16
C PRO A 60 -21.42 -10.40 -3.89
N ILE A 61 -21.19 -9.09 -3.82
CA ILE A 61 -22.24 -8.08 -3.70
C ILE A 61 -22.27 -7.31 -5.01
N ASP A 62 -23.47 -7.02 -5.50
CA ASP A 62 -23.64 -6.13 -6.65
C ASP A 62 -23.07 -4.74 -6.32
N GLY A 63 -22.26 -4.20 -7.23
CA GLY A 63 -21.52 -2.97 -7.00
C GLY A 63 -22.44 -1.75 -6.80
N GLU A 64 -23.48 -1.61 -7.63
CA GLU A 64 -24.40 -0.48 -7.53
C GLU A 64 -25.21 -0.56 -6.24
N ALA A 65 -25.71 -1.75 -5.90
CA ALA A 65 -26.41 -1.97 -4.63
C ALA A 65 -25.52 -1.69 -3.41
N PHE A 66 -24.24 -2.03 -3.46
CA PHE A 66 -23.28 -1.73 -2.39
C PHE A 66 -23.05 -0.22 -2.24
N PHE A 67 -22.84 0.50 -3.34
CA PHE A 67 -22.63 1.95 -3.29
C PHE A 67 -23.88 2.69 -2.81
N GLU A 68 -25.07 2.23 -3.19
CA GLU A 68 -26.33 2.79 -2.68
C GLU A 68 -26.47 2.60 -1.17
N GLN A 69 -26.14 1.41 -0.66
CA GLN A 69 -26.10 1.16 0.80
C GLN A 69 -25.07 2.05 1.52
N LEU A 70 -23.92 2.29 0.90
CA LEU A 70 -22.87 3.14 1.47
C LEU A 70 -23.34 4.59 1.59
N ARG A 71 -23.97 5.15 0.54
CA ARG A 71 -24.57 6.49 0.54
C ARG A 71 -25.63 6.63 1.64
N GLN A 72 -26.54 5.66 1.73
CA GLN A 72 -27.58 5.66 2.77
C GLN A 72 -26.97 5.62 4.18
N ARG A 73 -25.90 4.84 4.39
CA ARG A 73 -25.21 4.77 5.67
C ARG A 73 -24.55 6.10 6.02
N GLU A 74 -23.91 6.76 5.07
CA GLU A 74 -23.32 8.08 5.24
C GLU A 74 -24.38 9.12 5.64
N GLU A 75 -25.51 9.19 4.92
CA GLU A 75 -26.60 10.09 5.27
C GLU A 75 -27.12 9.85 6.69
N ASN A 76 -27.26 8.59 7.09
CA ASN A 76 -27.72 8.23 8.43
C ASN A 76 -26.72 8.64 9.52
N LEU A 77 -25.41 8.57 9.24
CA LEU A 77 -24.38 9.04 10.16
C LEU A 77 -24.43 10.57 10.30
N LEU A 78 -24.57 11.30 9.19
CA LEU A 78 -24.71 12.76 9.20
C LEU A 78 -25.97 13.23 9.92
N LYS A 79 -27.09 12.50 9.77
CA LYS A 79 -28.34 12.78 10.52
C LYS A 79 -28.20 12.55 12.02
N ARG A 80 -27.34 11.63 12.47
CA ARG A 80 -27.09 11.32 13.88
C ARG A 80 -26.12 12.30 14.56
N HIS A 81 -25.24 12.92 13.79
CA HIS A 81 -24.32 13.95 14.26
C HIS A 81 -24.46 15.22 13.42
N PRO A 82 -25.59 15.96 13.58
CA PRO A 82 -25.73 17.25 12.93
C PRO A 82 -24.61 18.18 13.43
N ARG A 83 -23.92 18.84 12.50
CA ARG A 83 -22.92 19.87 12.80
C ARG A 83 -23.55 21.09 13.46
#